data_AF-A0A9P9KXN5-F1
#
_entry.id   AF-A0A9P9KXN5-F1
#
_cell.length_a   1.000
_cell.length_b   1.000
_cell.length_c   1.000
_cell.angle_alpha   90.00
_cell.angle_beta   90.00
_cell.angle_gamma   90.00
#
_symmetry.space_group_name_H-M   'P 1'
#
loop_
_entity.id
_entity.type
_entity.pdbx_description
1 polymer ?
#
loop_
_entity_poly.entity_id
_entity_poly.type
_entity_poly.pdbx_seq_one_letter_code
_entity_poly.pdbx_strand_id
1 'polypeptide(L)'
;MMRGEIPSRHHKAFGQRRLAKNPNLQRKLEQMALPLAPLVQLTTGAVHPSFPTTVLNFWLLTDEQLESLAQFYHQRTPSPWTNQYPCPVTWRSDLPLEEKRRKMGKFIGLRGCESPILLKTEEEILAEARKARLAAEEDLWRRKHFS
;
A
#
# COMPACT_ATOMS: atom_id res chain seq x y z
N MET A 1 40.43 -8.13 -27.22
CA MET A 1 39.93 -7.11 -26.28
C MET A 1 39.06 -7.81 -25.23
N MET A 2 39.59 -8.03 -24.02
CA MET A 2 38.85 -8.68 -22.93
C MET A 2 38.07 -7.61 -22.15
N ARG A 3 36.74 -7.71 -22.11
CA ARG A 3 35.90 -6.89 -21.22
C ARG A 3 36.07 -7.40 -19.79
N GLY A 4 36.70 -6.61 -18.93
CA GLY A 4 36.80 -6.92 -17.51
C GLY A 4 35.43 -6.86 -16.83
N GLU A 5 35.01 -7.97 -16.24
CA GLU A 5 33.87 -8.01 -15.33
C GLU A 5 34.24 -7.31 -14.01
N ILE A 6 33.47 -6.29 -13.62
CA ILE A 6 33.64 -5.60 -12.34
C ILE A 6 33.04 -6.49 -11.24
N PRO A 7 33.79 -6.91 -10.21
CA PRO A 7 33.26 -7.78 -9.17
C PRO A 7 32.23 -7.04 -8.28
N SER A 8 30.96 -7.43 -8.41
CA SER A 8 29.82 -6.93 -7.61
C SER A 8 29.79 -7.48 -6.18
N ARG A 9 30.91 -7.38 -5.44
CA ARG A 9 30.97 -7.78 -4.02
C ARG A 9 30.50 -6.68 -3.06
N HIS A 10 30.56 -5.42 -3.46
CA HIS A 10 30.27 -4.29 -2.57
C HIS A 10 28.76 -4.05 -2.34
N HIS A 11 27.88 -4.35 -3.29
CA HIS A 11 26.45 -4.02 -3.16
C HIS A 11 25.71 -4.83 -2.08
N LYS A 12 26.05 -6.12 -1.90
CA LYS A 12 25.42 -6.97 -0.87
C LYS A 12 25.74 -6.49 0.56
N ALA A 13 26.97 -6.03 0.79
CA ALA A 13 27.44 -5.66 2.12
C ALA A 13 26.76 -4.39 2.69
N PHE A 14 26.44 -3.41 1.84
CA PHE A 14 25.82 -2.16 2.29
C PHE A 14 24.34 -2.31 2.65
N GLY A 15 23.58 -3.14 1.92
CA GLY A 15 22.19 -3.44 2.24
C GLY A 15 22.06 -4.16 3.58
N GLN A 16 22.83 -5.23 3.76
CA GLN A 16 22.81 -6.04 4.98
C GLN A 16 23.18 -5.24 6.24
N ARG A 17 24.20 -4.36 6.16
CA ARG A 17 24.57 -3.50 7.29
C ARG A 17 23.48 -2.50 7.69
N ARG A 18 22.73 -1.94 6.73
CA ARG A 18 21.63 -1.01 7.03
C ARG A 18 20.42 -1.72 7.61
N LEU A 19 20.12 -2.93 7.16
CA LEU A 19 19.07 -3.77 7.74
C LEU A 19 19.38 -4.16 9.18
N ALA A 20 20.62 -4.60 9.45
CA ALA A 20 21.07 -4.93 10.79
C ALA A 20 21.00 -3.74 11.78
N LYS A 21 21.10 -2.51 11.28
CA LYS A 21 21.00 -1.28 12.09
C LYS A 21 19.56 -0.74 12.22
N ASN A 22 18.60 -1.24 11.46
CA ASN A 22 17.23 -0.74 11.48
C ASN A 22 16.21 -1.90 11.43
N PRO A 23 15.83 -2.46 12.60
CA PRO A 23 14.91 -3.59 12.67
C PRO A 23 13.51 -3.26 12.11
N ASN A 24 13.08 -1.99 12.16
CA ASN A 24 11.79 -1.57 11.59
C ASN A 24 11.81 -1.64 10.06
N LEU A 25 12.91 -1.21 9.43
CA LEU A 25 13.08 -1.32 7.99
C LEU A 25 13.10 -2.79 7.55
N GLN A 26 13.86 -3.63 8.27
CA GLN A 26 13.91 -5.06 7.97
C GLN A 26 12.52 -5.70 8.04
N ARG A 27 11.78 -5.48 9.14
CA ARG A 27 10.41 -5.98 9.29
C ARG A 27 9.48 -5.49 8.19
N LYS A 28 9.61 -4.23 7.77
CA LYS A 28 8.81 -3.69 6.68
C LYS A 28 9.15 -4.37 5.36
N LEU A 29 10.42 -4.62 5.05
CA LEU A 29 10.80 -5.34 3.84
C LEU A 29 10.30 -6.79 3.85
N GLU A 30 10.36 -7.46 4.99
CA GLU A 30 9.78 -8.81 5.17
C GLU A 30 8.26 -8.79 4.88
N GLN A 31 7.54 -7.79 5.39
CA GLN A 31 6.12 -7.59 5.07
C GLN A 31 5.88 -7.31 3.59
N MET A 32 6.72 -6.50 2.95
CA MET A 32 6.61 -6.17 1.53
C MET A 32 6.91 -7.37 0.62
N ALA A 33 7.75 -8.30 1.08
CA ALA A 33 8.09 -9.52 0.37
C ALA A 33 7.04 -10.64 0.53
N LEU A 34 6.00 -10.47 1.36
CA LEU A 34 4.96 -11.49 1.54
C LEU A 34 4.28 -11.81 0.20
N PRO A 35 4.21 -13.10 -0.19
CA PRO A 35 3.57 -13.50 -1.43
C PRO A 35 2.06 -13.36 -1.35
N LEU A 36 1.43 -13.04 -2.48
CA LEU A 36 -0.01 -12.97 -2.64
C LEU A 36 -0.50 -14.16 -3.47
N ALA A 37 -1.58 -14.79 -3.01
CA ALA A 37 -2.24 -15.84 -3.77
C ALA A 37 -3.01 -15.23 -4.96
N PRO A 38 -2.92 -15.83 -6.16
CA PRO A 38 -3.61 -15.32 -7.33
C PRO A 38 -5.13 -15.48 -7.21
N LEU A 39 -5.88 -14.45 -7.61
CA LEU A 39 -7.32 -14.55 -7.81
C LEU A 39 -7.61 -15.00 -9.24
N VAL A 40 -8.64 -15.82 -9.43
CA VAL A 40 -9.10 -16.28 -10.75
C VAL A 40 -10.36 -15.55 -11.17
N GLN A 41 -10.52 -15.31 -12.47
CA GLN A 41 -11.75 -14.76 -13.04
C GLN A 41 -12.85 -15.82 -13.05
N LEU A 42 -14.06 -15.46 -12.62
CA LEU A 42 -15.15 -16.43 -12.46
C LEU A 42 -15.63 -17.09 -13.76
N THR A 43 -15.49 -16.42 -14.91
CA THR A 43 -15.97 -16.95 -16.19
C THR A 43 -14.96 -17.84 -16.91
N THR A 44 -13.66 -17.57 -16.75
CA THR A 44 -12.60 -18.25 -17.51
C THR A 44 -11.67 -19.09 -16.65
N GLY A 45 -11.65 -18.87 -15.33
CA GLY A 45 -10.67 -19.45 -14.42
C GLY A 45 -9.25 -18.89 -14.59
N ALA A 46 -9.06 -17.89 -15.47
CA ALA A 46 -7.75 -17.32 -15.75
C ALA A 46 -7.34 -16.29 -14.68
N VAL A 47 -6.03 -16.08 -14.53
CA VAL A 47 -5.44 -15.04 -13.69
C VAL A 47 -5.00 -13.87 -14.56
N HIS A 48 -5.26 -12.64 -14.12
CA HIS A 48 -4.82 -11.45 -14.85
C HIS A 48 -3.27 -11.39 -14.93
N PRO A 49 -2.66 -11.10 -16.09
CA PRO A 49 -1.20 -11.08 -16.24
C PRO A 49 -0.45 -10.13 -15.31
N SER A 50 -1.10 -9.02 -14.93
CA SER A 50 -0.54 -8.03 -13.97
C SER A 50 -1.00 -8.27 -12.52
N PHE A 51 -1.56 -9.44 -12.20
CA PHE A 51 -1.93 -9.73 -10.81
C PHE A 51 -0.66 -9.69 -9.93
N PRO A 52 -0.68 -8.96 -8.81
CA PRO A 52 0.52 -8.77 -7.99
C PRO A 52 0.92 -10.07 -7.29
N THR A 53 2.20 -10.41 -7.36
CA THR A 53 2.75 -11.63 -6.76
C THR A 53 3.20 -11.45 -5.31
N THR A 54 3.44 -10.20 -4.89
CA THR A 54 3.81 -9.84 -3.51
C THR A 54 3.08 -8.57 -3.08
N VAL A 55 3.11 -8.29 -1.77
CA VAL A 55 2.58 -7.04 -1.21
C VAL A 55 3.28 -5.81 -1.83
N LEU A 56 4.59 -5.87 -2.07
CA LEU A 56 5.31 -4.79 -2.74
C LEU A 56 4.78 -4.56 -4.16
N ASN A 57 4.65 -5.63 -4.95
CA ASN A 57 4.16 -5.54 -6.33
C ASN A 57 2.75 -4.92 -6.38
N PHE A 58 1.89 -5.23 -5.42
CA PHE A 58 0.58 -4.61 -5.30
C PHE A 58 0.66 -3.09 -5.12
N TRP A 59 1.51 -2.60 -4.20
CA TRP A 59 1.66 -1.15 -3.97
C TRP A 59 2.29 -0.41 -5.15
N LEU A 60 2.97 -1.13 -6.04
CA LEU A 60 3.57 -0.59 -7.26
C LEU A 60 2.65 -0.61 -8.48
N LEU A 61 1.42 -1.14 -8.35
CA LEU A 61 0.46 -1.13 -9.46
C LEU A 61 0.17 0.30 -9.93
N THR A 62 0.21 0.47 -11.26
CA THR A 62 -0.14 1.74 -11.93
C THR A 62 -1.64 1.90 -12.08
N ASP A 63 -2.08 3.11 -12.40
CA ASP A 63 -3.50 3.39 -12.65
C ASP A 63 -4.06 2.49 -13.77
N GLU A 64 -3.33 2.37 -14.87
CA GLU A 64 -3.69 1.52 -16.01
C GLU A 64 -3.82 0.04 -15.62
N GLN A 65 -2.87 -0.48 -14.84
CA GLN A 65 -2.92 -1.86 -14.36
C GLN A 65 -4.12 -2.11 -13.45
N LEU A 66 -4.47 -1.15 -12.60
CA LEU A 66 -5.64 -1.22 -11.72
C LEU A 66 -6.96 -1.18 -12.52
N GLU A 67 -7.07 -0.31 -13.52
CA GLU A 67 -8.20 -0.26 -14.43
C GLU A 67 -8.37 -1.58 -15.19
N SER A 68 -7.26 -2.15 -15.70
CA SER A 68 -7.26 -3.45 -16.38
C SER A 68 -7.72 -4.58 -15.46
N LEU A 69 -7.19 -4.63 -14.23
CA LEU A 69 -7.60 -5.60 -13.20
C LEU A 69 -9.10 -5.48 -12.88
N ALA A 70 -9.58 -4.26 -12.66
CA ALA A 70 -10.98 -4.02 -12.34
C ALA A 70 -11.92 -4.41 -13.48
N GLN A 71 -11.53 -4.18 -14.73
CA GLN A 71 -12.29 -4.64 -15.90
C GLN A 71 -12.29 -6.17 -15.99
N PHE A 72 -11.12 -6.80 -15.87
CA PHE A 72 -10.94 -8.26 -15.96
C PHE A 72 -11.80 -9.01 -14.93
N TYR A 73 -11.84 -8.53 -13.68
CA TYR A 73 -12.64 -9.15 -12.62
C TYR A 73 -14.08 -8.62 -12.51
N HIS A 74 -14.65 -8.03 -13.58
CA HIS A 74 -16.03 -7.52 -13.62
C HIS A 74 -16.37 -6.47 -12.54
N GLN A 75 -15.38 -5.75 -12.00
CA GLN A 75 -15.59 -4.72 -10.99
C GLN A 75 -15.79 -3.32 -11.61
N ARG A 76 -15.15 -3.05 -12.74
CA ARG A 76 -15.29 -1.77 -13.48
C ARG A 76 -16.59 -1.67 -14.28
N THR A 77 -16.92 -2.73 -15.02
CA THR A 77 -18.18 -2.83 -15.77
C THR A 77 -19.00 -3.94 -15.13
N PRO A 78 -19.94 -3.60 -14.23
CA PRO A 78 -20.70 -4.60 -13.50
C PRO A 78 -21.44 -5.57 -14.43
N SER A 79 -21.46 -6.83 -14.03
CA SER A 79 -22.11 -7.94 -14.73
C SER A 79 -22.75 -8.89 -13.71
N PRO A 80 -23.47 -9.94 -14.14
CA PRO A 80 -24.01 -10.94 -13.21
C PRO A 80 -22.95 -11.62 -12.31
N TRP A 81 -21.67 -11.54 -12.68
CA TRP A 81 -20.56 -12.13 -11.94
C TRP A 81 -19.98 -11.21 -10.87
N THR A 82 -20.25 -9.90 -10.90
CA THR A 82 -19.63 -8.92 -9.99
C THR A 82 -19.83 -9.28 -8.53
N ASN A 83 -21.06 -9.62 -8.15
CA ASN A 83 -21.43 -9.93 -6.77
C ASN A 83 -21.09 -11.36 -6.34
N GLN A 84 -20.51 -12.18 -7.23
CA GLN A 84 -20.11 -13.54 -6.93
C GLN A 84 -18.65 -13.64 -6.46
N TYR A 85 -17.87 -12.55 -6.60
CA TYR A 85 -16.55 -12.47 -5.98
C TYR A 85 -16.68 -12.30 -4.46
N PRO A 86 -15.69 -12.75 -3.66
CA PRO A 86 -15.80 -12.71 -2.19
C PRO A 86 -15.97 -11.31 -1.61
N CYS A 87 -15.31 -10.31 -2.20
CA CYS A 87 -15.25 -8.93 -1.69
C CYS A 87 -15.55 -7.93 -2.81
N PRO A 88 -16.77 -7.88 -3.38
CA PRO A 88 -17.06 -7.00 -4.51
C PRO A 88 -16.87 -5.53 -4.13
N VAL A 89 -16.45 -4.72 -5.09
CA VAL A 89 -16.19 -3.29 -4.89
C VAL A 89 -16.87 -2.45 -5.96
N THR A 90 -17.41 -1.30 -5.55
CA THR A 90 -17.86 -0.27 -6.49
C THR A 90 -16.64 0.45 -7.05
N TRP A 91 -16.34 0.19 -8.33
CA TRP A 91 -15.24 0.84 -9.05
C TRP A 91 -15.68 2.13 -9.72
N ARG A 92 -14.75 3.08 -9.82
CA ARG A 92 -14.93 4.36 -10.51
C ARG A 92 -13.59 4.79 -11.11
N SER A 93 -13.56 5.05 -12.41
CA SER A 93 -12.31 5.35 -13.12
C SER A 93 -11.77 6.75 -12.84
N ASP A 94 -12.59 7.65 -12.29
CA ASP A 94 -12.23 9.02 -11.92
C ASP A 94 -11.66 9.15 -10.50
N LEU A 95 -11.53 8.04 -9.76
CA LEU A 95 -10.93 8.04 -8.43
C LEU A 95 -9.40 8.26 -8.50
N PRO A 96 -8.80 8.86 -7.47
CA PRO A 96 -7.36 8.96 -7.37
C PRO A 96 -6.72 7.57 -7.24
N LEU A 97 -5.46 7.45 -7.68
CA LEU A 97 -4.70 6.19 -7.69
C LEU A 97 -4.70 5.45 -6.34
N GLU A 98 -4.54 6.18 -5.24
CA GLU A 98 -4.52 5.59 -3.90
C GLU A 98 -5.86 4.97 -3.51
N GLU A 99 -6.98 5.58 -3.89
CA GLU A 99 -8.31 4.99 -3.67
C GLU A 99 -8.56 3.77 -4.54
N LYS A 100 -8.11 3.80 -5.80
CA LYS A 100 -8.17 2.62 -6.69
C LYS A 100 -7.36 1.45 -6.12
N ARG A 101 -6.14 1.71 -5.62
CA ARG A 101 -5.33 0.69 -4.94
C ARG A 101 -6.06 0.11 -3.75
N ARG A 102 -6.66 0.95 -2.90
CA ARG A 102 -7.41 0.48 -1.72
C ARG A 102 -8.62 -0.36 -2.09
N LYS A 103 -9.43 0.08 -3.04
CA LYS A 103 -10.55 -0.72 -3.56
C LYS A 103 -10.07 -2.07 -4.11
N MET A 104 -8.99 -2.08 -4.90
CA MET A 104 -8.40 -3.32 -5.40
C MET A 104 -7.85 -4.20 -4.26
N GLY A 105 -7.19 -3.60 -3.28
CA GLY A 105 -6.65 -4.30 -2.10
C GLY A 105 -7.75 -4.99 -1.30
N LYS A 106 -8.86 -4.28 -1.04
CA LYS A 106 -10.06 -4.85 -0.41
C LYS A 106 -10.63 -6.00 -1.26
N PHE A 107 -10.71 -5.80 -2.57
CA PHE A 107 -11.24 -6.80 -3.51
C PHE A 107 -10.45 -8.11 -3.48
N ILE A 108 -9.11 -8.05 -3.43
CA ILE A 108 -8.23 -9.23 -3.37
C ILE A 108 -7.98 -9.74 -1.94
N GLY A 109 -8.61 -9.14 -0.92
CA GLY A 109 -8.55 -9.61 0.48
C GLY A 109 -7.39 -9.08 1.32
N LEU A 110 -6.74 -7.98 0.92
CA LEU A 110 -5.76 -7.29 1.76
C LEU A 110 -6.45 -6.51 2.88
N ARG A 111 -5.89 -6.56 4.09
CA ARG A 111 -6.36 -5.77 5.23
C ARG A 111 -5.85 -4.32 5.18
N GLY A 112 -6.60 -3.39 5.76
CA GLY A 112 -6.20 -1.98 5.86
C GLY A 112 -6.33 -1.21 4.55
N CYS A 113 -7.10 -1.75 3.61
CA CYS A 113 -7.41 -1.18 2.29
C CYS A 113 -8.83 -0.59 2.25
N GLU A 114 -9.35 -0.23 3.43
CA GLU A 114 -10.75 0.14 3.61
C GLU A 114 -10.92 1.59 3.13
N SER A 115 -12.00 1.84 2.41
CA SER A 115 -12.35 3.17 1.86
C SER A 115 -13.80 3.51 2.21
N PRO A 116 -14.12 4.81 2.42
CA PRO A 116 -13.21 5.96 2.37
C PRO A 116 -12.27 6.02 3.58
N ILE A 117 -11.05 6.52 3.38
CA ILE A 117 -10.20 6.94 4.50
C ILE A 117 -10.61 8.37 4.80
N LEU A 118 -11.00 8.65 6.05
CA LEU A 118 -11.07 10.02 6.52
C LEU A 118 -9.62 10.49 6.77
N LEU A 119 -8.91 10.83 5.68
CA LEU A 119 -7.66 11.54 5.81
C LEU A 119 -7.98 12.90 6.39
N LYS A 120 -7.35 13.23 7.52
CA LYS A 120 -7.41 14.58 8.04
C LYS A 120 -6.91 15.53 6.97
N THR A 121 -7.60 16.64 6.76
CA THR A 121 -7.11 17.66 5.84
C THR A 121 -5.77 18.20 6.35
N GLU A 122 -4.97 18.80 5.46
CA GLU A 122 -3.72 19.44 5.87
C GLU A 122 -3.96 20.47 6.99
N GLU A 123 -5.07 21.21 6.90
CA GLU A 123 -5.52 22.16 7.92
C GLU A 123 -5.82 21.49 9.26
N GLU A 124 -6.52 20.35 9.25
CA GLU A 124 -6.80 19.58 10.47
C GLU A 124 -5.53 19.02 11.10
N ILE A 125 -4.58 18.55 10.29
CA ILE A 125 -3.27 18.07 10.76
C ILE A 125 -2.48 19.21 11.41
N LEU A 126 -2.44 20.38 10.77
CA LEU A 126 -1.75 21.56 11.29
C LEU A 126 -2.40 22.09 12.57
N ALA A 127 -3.73 22.12 12.62
CA ALA A 127 -4.48 22.55 13.80
C ALA A 127 -4.20 21.62 15.00
N GLU A 128 -4.16 20.31 14.77
CA GLU A 128 -3.86 19.32 15.80
C GLU A 128 -2.40 19.44 16.29
N ALA A 129 -1.44 19.63 15.39
CA ALA A 129 -0.04 19.87 15.76
C ALA A 129 0.12 21.16 16.59
N ARG A 130 -0.59 22.23 16.22
CA ARG A 130 -0.58 23.51 16.95
C ARG A 130 -1.14 23.33 18.37
N LYS A 131 -2.26 22.61 18.50
CA LYS A 131 -2.89 22.31 19.78
C LYS A 131 -1.99 21.45 20.67
N ALA A 132 -1.35 20.42 20.11
CA ALA A 132 -0.42 19.56 20.84
C ALA A 132 0.78 20.34 21.40
N ARG A 133 1.32 21.29 20.61
CA ARG A 133 2.42 22.16 21.07
C ARG A 133 2.01 23.04 22.26
N LEU A 134 0.83 23.66 22.20
CA LEU A 134 0.31 24.50 23.29
C LEU A 134 0.08 23.68 24.57
N ALA A 135 -0.49 22.48 24.45
CA ALA A 135 -0.69 21.58 25.59
C ALA A 135 0.64 21.16 26.24
N ALA A 136 1.66 20.83 25.44
CA ALA A 136 2.98 20.49 25.96
C ALA A 136 3.65 21.68 26.67
N GLU A 137 3.48 22.89 26.16
CA GLU A 137 4.00 24.12 26.78
C GLU A 137 3.30 24.41 28.11
N GLU A 138 1.98 24.22 28.18
CA GLU A 138 1.20 24.35 29.42
C GLU A 138 1.62 23.31 30.47
N ASP A 139 1.81 22.06 30.08
CA ASP A 139 2.27 20.99 30.97
C ASP A 139 3.67 21.27 31.53
N LEU A 140 4.58 21.80 30.69
CA LEU A 140 5.91 22.24 31.12
C LEU A 140 5.85 23.42 32.08
N TRP A 141 4.94 24.37 31.85
CA TRP A 141 4.74 25.52 32.72
C TRP A 141 4.20 25.07 34.09
N ARG A 142 3.19 24.19 34.12
CA ARG A 142 2.68 23.61 35.37
C ARG A 142 3.75 22.88 36.16
N ARG A 143 4.58 22.06 35.49
CA ARG A 143 5.70 21.34 36.13
C ARG A 143 6.75 22.27 36.73
N LYS A 144 7.01 23.44 36.13
CA LYS A 144 7.98 24.41 36.65
C LYS A 144 7.46 25.26 37.81
N HIS A 145 6.16 25.52 37.86
CA HIS A 145 5.57 26.45 38.83
C HIS A 145 4.89 25.77 40.02
N PHE A 146 4.57 24.47 39.92
CA PHE A 146 3.90 23.71 40.98
C PHE A 146 4.72 22.49 41.44
N SER A 147 6.03 22.47 41.19
CA SER A 147 6.99 21.50 41.74
C SER A 147 8.00 22.16 42.67
#